data_AF-A0A7W0LUE0-F1
#
_entry.id   AF-A0A7W0LUE0-F1
#
_cell.length_a   1.000
_cell.length_b   1.000
_cell.length_c   1.000
_cell.angle_alpha   90.00
_cell.angle_beta   90.00
_cell.angle_gamma   90.00
#
_symmetry.space_group_name_H-M   'P 1'
#
loop_
_entity.id
_entity.type
_entity.pdbx_description
1 polymer ?
#
loop_
_entity_poly.entity_id
_entity_poly.type
_entity_poly.pdbx_seq_one_letter_code
_entity_poly.pdbx_strand_id
1 'polypeptide(L)'
;MPACRAVVAARLHAPDRERALLRRLRVRHFSGELLDEPATIAGAATDAGLDLGGLEGWMAEGEVEAALREDMEVSREPMPAARVLDDRLANWSGGRRYTCPSYEITRLADGVRIAVPGFQPFAVHDVVLANLVPGIERREPAGSVEDVLEWAQTPLATKEVAVVCDISFEEARERLGRVAQECHVGFDGFWSLREAR
;
A
#
# COMPACT_ATOMS: atom_id res chain seq x y z
N MET A 1 5.62 17.66 -1.35
CA MET A 1 5.01 16.33 -1.15
C MET A 1 4.17 16.30 0.14
N PRO A 2 3.12 17.15 0.27
CA PRO A 2 2.16 17.07 1.38
C PRO A 2 1.66 15.67 1.73
N ALA A 3 1.27 14.85 0.75
CA ALA A 3 0.72 13.53 0.99
C ALA A 3 1.73 12.57 1.64
N CYS A 4 2.99 12.58 1.18
CA CYS A 4 4.05 11.78 1.79
C CYS A 4 4.34 12.24 3.22
N ARG A 5 4.32 13.56 3.47
CA ARG A 5 4.49 14.10 4.81
C ARG A 5 3.36 13.67 5.74
N ALA A 6 2.12 13.66 5.27
CA ALA A 6 0.97 13.17 6.05
C ALA A 6 1.12 11.69 6.44
N VAL A 7 1.59 10.83 5.53
CA VAL A 7 1.85 9.41 5.82
C VAL A 7 2.98 9.26 6.85
N VAL A 8 4.08 10.00 6.71
CA VAL A 8 5.18 9.99 7.69
C VAL A 8 4.73 10.51 9.05
N ALA A 9 3.90 11.56 9.10
CA ALA A 9 3.31 12.06 10.33
C ALA A 9 2.45 10.97 11.01
N ALA A 10 1.58 10.30 10.26
CA ALA A 10 0.82 9.17 10.80
C ALA A 10 1.73 8.04 11.29
N ARG A 11 2.81 7.70 10.57
CA ARG A 11 3.79 6.68 10.99
C ARG A 11 4.39 6.98 12.38
N LEU A 12 4.73 8.24 12.65
CA LEU A 12 5.38 8.64 13.90
C LEU A 12 4.39 8.78 15.07
N HIS A 13 3.21 9.36 14.84
CA HIS A 13 2.29 9.73 15.92
C HIS A 13 1.08 8.80 16.07
N ALA A 14 0.74 8.05 15.03
CA ALA A 14 -0.40 7.13 15.00
C ALA A 14 -0.09 5.90 14.11
N PRO A 15 0.94 5.09 14.45
CA PRO A 15 1.46 4.02 13.58
C PRO A 15 0.39 3.02 13.14
N ASP A 16 -0.58 2.73 14.01
CA ASP A 16 -1.71 1.84 13.69
C ASP A 16 -2.63 2.38 12.58
N ARG A 17 -2.55 3.68 12.27
CA ARG A 17 -3.34 4.38 11.25
C ARG A 17 -2.58 4.69 9.97
N GLU A 18 -1.25 4.53 9.94
CA GLU A 18 -0.41 4.84 8.78
C GLU A 18 -0.91 4.14 7.50
N ARG A 19 -1.11 2.81 7.57
CA ARG A 19 -1.55 2.01 6.42
C ARG A 19 -2.96 2.40 5.97
N ALA A 20 -3.85 2.70 6.93
CA ALA A 20 -5.20 3.15 6.62
C ALA A 20 -5.16 4.49 5.88
N LEU A 21 -4.41 5.48 6.38
CA LEU A 21 -4.25 6.77 5.71
C LEU A 21 -3.67 6.62 4.30
N LEU A 22 -2.59 5.85 4.15
CA LEU A 22 -1.99 5.61 2.83
C LEU A 22 -2.99 4.96 1.86
N ARG A 23 -3.79 4.00 2.33
CA ARG A 23 -4.84 3.37 1.52
C ARG A 23 -5.90 4.38 1.10
N ARG A 24 -6.39 5.22 2.02
CA ARG A 24 -7.43 6.22 1.74
C ARG A 24 -6.95 7.28 0.74
N LEU A 25 -5.71 7.76 0.88
CA LEU A 25 -5.08 8.65 -0.10
C LEU A 25 -5.05 8.03 -1.50
N ARG A 26 -4.65 6.75 -1.61
CA ARG A 26 -4.61 6.04 -2.89
C ARG A 26 -6.00 5.88 -3.51
N VAL A 27 -6.99 5.46 -2.72
CA VAL A 27 -8.37 5.29 -3.19
C VAL A 27 -8.94 6.62 -3.71
N ARG A 28 -8.78 7.70 -2.95
CA ARG A 28 -9.21 9.05 -3.36
C ARG A 28 -8.51 9.51 -4.64
N HIS A 29 -7.21 9.30 -4.74
CA HIS A 29 -6.45 9.66 -5.92
C HIS A 29 -6.90 8.90 -7.17
N PHE A 30 -7.06 7.58 -7.07
CA PHE A 30 -7.56 6.78 -8.19
C PHE A 30 -9.01 7.15 -8.55
N SER A 31 -9.79 7.68 -7.60
CA SER A 31 -11.14 8.21 -7.82
C SER A 31 -11.16 9.61 -8.44
N GLY A 32 -10.01 10.22 -8.73
CA GLY A 32 -9.87 11.49 -9.44
C GLY A 32 -9.39 12.66 -8.59
N GLU A 33 -9.14 12.49 -7.29
CA GLU A 33 -8.60 13.55 -6.43
C GLU A 33 -7.07 13.72 -6.64
N LEU A 34 -6.56 14.91 -6.33
CA LEU A 34 -5.12 15.20 -6.38
C LEU A 34 -4.50 14.94 -5.00
N LEU A 35 -3.45 14.10 -4.95
CA LEU A 35 -2.86 13.62 -3.68
C LEU A 35 -2.39 14.73 -2.74
N ASP A 36 -1.74 15.75 -3.29
CA ASP A 36 -1.12 16.82 -2.50
C ASP A 36 -2.09 17.97 -2.17
N GLU A 37 -3.37 17.86 -2.55
CA GLU A 37 -4.39 18.86 -2.19
C GLU A 37 -4.79 18.72 -0.71
N PRO A 38 -4.88 19.83 0.05
CA PRO A 38 -5.25 19.79 1.46
C PRO A 38 -6.58 19.08 1.73
N ALA A 39 -7.59 19.29 0.87
CA ALA A 39 -8.90 18.66 1.01
C ALA A 39 -8.83 17.12 0.86
N THR A 40 -8.01 16.61 -0.07
CA THR A 40 -7.78 15.17 -0.27
C THR A 40 -7.15 14.55 0.97
N ILE A 41 -6.14 15.22 1.53
CA ILE A 41 -5.42 14.76 2.73
C ILE A 41 -6.35 14.76 3.94
N ALA A 42 -7.12 15.83 4.14
CA ALA A 42 -8.08 15.93 5.24
C ALA A 42 -9.20 14.89 5.14
N GLY A 43 -9.73 14.66 3.94
CA GLY A 43 -10.71 13.61 3.68
C GLY A 43 -10.13 12.22 3.96
N ALA A 44 -8.92 11.93 3.48
CA ALA A 44 -8.26 10.66 3.72
C ALA A 44 -7.97 10.41 5.21
N ALA A 45 -7.60 11.45 5.95
CA ALA A 45 -7.40 11.40 7.40
C ALA A 45 -8.70 11.05 8.13
N THR A 46 -9.79 11.71 7.76
CA THR A 46 -11.14 11.44 8.30
C THR A 46 -11.54 9.98 8.06
N ASP A 47 -11.39 9.49 6.82
CA ASP A 47 -11.72 8.11 6.45
C ASP A 47 -10.82 7.06 7.13
N ALA A 48 -9.63 7.47 7.60
CA ALA A 48 -8.69 6.65 8.35
C ALA A 48 -8.92 6.73 9.87
N GLY A 49 -9.86 7.55 10.33
CA GLY A 49 -10.13 7.76 11.75
C GLY A 49 -9.06 8.56 12.48
N LEU A 50 -8.39 9.48 11.79
CA LEU A 50 -7.42 10.41 12.36
C LEU A 50 -8.08 11.75 12.71
N ASP A 51 -7.66 12.35 13.82
CA ASP A 51 -8.00 13.73 14.15
C ASP A 51 -7.24 14.70 13.22
N LEU A 52 -7.99 15.56 12.51
CA LEU A 52 -7.42 16.47 11.52
C LEU A 52 -6.49 17.50 12.16
N GLY A 53 -6.90 18.06 13.31
CA GLY A 53 -6.10 19.04 14.03
C GLY A 53 -4.77 18.44 14.51
N GLY A 54 -4.80 17.20 14.99
CA GLY A 54 -3.61 16.41 15.28
C GLY A 54 -2.71 16.22 14.07
N LEU A 55 -3.25 15.76 12.93
CA LEU A 55 -2.45 15.49 11.73
C LEU A 55 -1.77 16.74 11.17
N GLU A 56 -2.49 17.87 11.07
CA GLU A 56 -1.92 19.14 10.62
C GLU A 56 -0.79 19.63 11.54
N GLY A 57 -0.98 19.49 12.85
CA GLY A 57 0.05 19.77 13.85
C GLY A 57 1.30 18.92 13.64
N TRP A 58 1.15 17.61 13.53
CA TRP A 58 2.26 16.67 13.30
C TRP A 58 3.01 16.96 12.00
N MET A 59 2.30 17.27 10.92
CA MET A 59 2.90 17.62 9.64
C MET A 59 3.76 18.89 9.67
N ALA A 60 3.61 19.75 10.68
CA ALA A 60 4.45 20.94 10.87
C ALA A 60 5.72 20.64 11.68
N GLU A 61 5.86 19.46 12.27
CA GLU A 61 6.98 19.10 13.14
C GLU A 61 8.28 18.83 12.36
N GLY A 62 9.41 19.26 12.93
CA GLY A 62 10.73 19.06 12.33
C GLY A 62 11.14 17.59 12.24
N GLU A 63 10.68 16.75 13.17
CA GLU A 63 10.96 15.31 13.17
C GLU A 63 10.30 14.60 11.99
N VAL A 64 9.08 14.99 11.62
CA VAL A 64 8.38 14.47 10.43
C VAL A 64 9.13 14.82 9.14
N GLU A 65 9.62 16.06 9.04
CA GLU A 65 10.44 16.48 7.88
C GLU A 65 11.78 15.74 7.82
N ALA A 66 12.43 15.51 8.96
CA ALA A 66 13.67 14.72 9.02
C ALA A 66 13.44 13.27 8.58
N ALA A 67 12.39 12.62 9.09
CA ALA A 67 12.04 11.24 8.75
C ALA A 67 11.65 11.10 7.26
N LEU A 68 10.91 12.07 6.69
CA LEU A 68 10.59 12.08 5.26
C LEU A 68 11.87 12.21 4.41
N ARG A 69 12.83 13.04 4.83
CA ARG A 69 14.10 13.20 4.13
C ARG A 69 14.92 11.92 4.17
N GLU A 70 14.96 11.25 5.31
CA GLU A 70 15.62 9.94 5.45
C GLU A 70 15.00 8.91 4.51
N ASP A 71 13.67 8.79 4.44
CA ASP A 71 12.99 7.88 3.49
C ASP A 71 13.38 8.19 2.03
N MET A 72 13.46 9.48 1.69
CA MET A 72 13.87 9.92 0.35
C MET A 72 15.33 9.56 0.05
N GLU A 73 16.23 9.71 1.02
CA GLU A 73 17.65 9.35 0.90
C GLU A 73 17.82 7.84 0.73
N VAL A 74 17.18 7.04 1.58
CA VAL A 74 17.18 5.56 1.48
C VAL A 74 16.67 5.11 0.10
N SER A 75 15.61 5.74 -0.41
CA SER A 75 15.08 5.40 -1.75
C SER A 75 16.06 5.68 -2.90
N ARG A 76 17.06 6.54 -2.68
CA ARG A 76 18.11 6.92 -3.65
C ARG A 76 19.38 6.08 -3.52
N GLU A 77 19.42 5.15 -2.58
CA GLU A 77 20.54 4.26 -2.37
C GLU A 77 20.14 2.78 -2.51
N PRO A 78 19.77 2.31 -3.73
CA PRO A 78 19.47 0.90 -3.94
C PRO A 78 20.62 -0.01 -3.50
N MET A 79 20.27 -1.13 -2.87
CA MET A 79 21.26 -2.12 -2.48
C MET A 79 22.00 -2.68 -3.71
N PRO A 80 23.24 -3.18 -3.57
CA PRO A 80 24.01 -3.70 -4.70
C PRO A 80 23.26 -4.74 -5.55
N ALA A 81 22.49 -5.64 -4.91
CA ALA A 81 21.68 -6.64 -5.62
C ALA A 81 20.59 -6.02 -6.50
N ALA A 82 19.97 -4.91 -6.08
CA ALA A 82 18.95 -4.21 -6.87
C ALA A 82 19.55 -3.56 -8.11
N ARG A 83 20.80 -3.08 -8.04
CA ARG A 83 21.49 -2.40 -9.16
C ARG A 83 21.83 -3.33 -10.32
N VAL A 84 21.85 -4.65 -10.09
CA VAL A 84 21.99 -5.64 -11.16
C VAL A 84 20.79 -5.61 -12.10
N LEU A 85 19.60 -5.29 -11.57
CA LEU A 85 18.36 -5.13 -12.33
C LEU A 85 18.17 -3.67 -12.72
N ASP A 86 19.11 -3.15 -13.51
CA ASP A 86 19.15 -1.73 -13.83
C ASP A 86 17.84 -1.26 -14.47
N ASP A 87 17.22 -2.03 -15.37
CA ASP A 87 15.94 -1.73 -16.01
C ASP A 87 14.76 -1.49 -15.04
N ARG A 88 14.90 -1.87 -13.76
CA ARG A 88 13.91 -1.68 -12.70
C ARG A 88 14.14 -0.44 -11.84
N LEU A 89 15.23 0.28 -12.08
CA LEU A 89 15.59 1.51 -11.38
C LEU A 89 15.32 2.76 -12.24
N ALA A 90 15.31 3.93 -11.60
CA ALA A 90 15.20 5.21 -12.29
C ALA A 90 16.50 6.01 -12.18
N ASN A 91 16.78 6.81 -13.21
CA ASN A 91 17.85 7.80 -13.17
C ASN A 91 17.45 8.99 -12.29
N TRP A 92 18.44 9.58 -11.62
CA TRP A 92 18.37 10.91 -11.01
C TRP A 92 19.77 11.53 -11.01
N SER A 93 19.90 12.80 -10.57
CA SER A 93 21.18 13.52 -10.59
C SER A 93 22.32 12.82 -9.82
N GLY A 94 21.99 11.99 -8.83
CA GLY A 94 22.96 11.20 -8.04
C GLY A 94 23.09 9.73 -8.47
N GLY A 95 22.65 9.36 -9.68
CA GLY A 95 22.80 8.00 -10.22
C GLY A 95 21.47 7.23 -10.33
N ARG A 96 21.42 6.02 -9.77
CA ARG A 96 20.23 5.14 -9.81
C ARG A 96 19.49 5.15 -8.48
N ARG A 97 18.16 5.21 -8.54
CA ARG A 97 17.25 5.16 -7.37
C ARG A 97 16.15 4.12 -7.57
N TYR A 98 15.55 3.67 -6.48
CA TYR A 98 14.38 2.81 -6.54
C TYR A 98 13.22 3.49 -7.29
N THR A 99 12.45 2.68 -8.02
CA THR A 99 11.14 3.06 -8.54
C THR A 99 10.06 2.61 -7.56
N CYS A 100 8.87 3.21 -7.64
CA CYS A 100 7.74 2.78 -6.81
C CYS A 100 6.81 1.85 -7.62
N PRO A 101 6.41 0.69 -7.09
CA PRO A 101 6.87 0.09 -5.83
C PRO A 101 8.24 -0.60 -5.97
N SER A 102 8.99 -0.70 -4.88
CA SER A 102 10.16 -1.58 -4.70
C SER A 102 10.18 -2.07 -3.26
N TYR A 103 10.69 -3.27 -3.01
CA TYR A 103 10.80 -3.83 -1.66
C TYR A 103 12.24 -4.25 -1.33
N GLU A 104 12.63 -4.03 -0.07
CA GLU A 104 13.74 -4.74 0.56
C GLU A 104 13.16 -5.58 1.70
N ILE A 105 13.38 -6.89 1.66
CA ILE A 105 12.82 -7.83 2.64
C ILE A 105 13.98 -8.37 3.46
N THR A 106 13.96 -8.12 4.77
CA THR A 106 15.00 -8.59 5.70
C THR A 106 14.46 -9.71 6.57
N ARG A 107 15.13 -10.85 6.59
CA ARG A 107 14.85 -11.93 7.53
C ARG A 107 15.31 -11.53 8.92
N LEU A 108 14.41 -11.53 9.89
CA LEU A 108 14.69 -11.09 11.26
C LEU A 108 15.72 -11.98 11.98
N ALA A 109 15.76 -13.27 11.67
CA ALA A 109 16.61 -14.23 12.38
C ALA A 109 18.12 -14.02 12.19
N ASP A 110 18.53 -13.51 11.02
CA ASP A 110 19.95 -13.40 10.65
C ASP A 110 20.29 -12.19 9.78
N GLY A 111 19.32 -11.31 9.51
CA GLY A 111 19.54 -10.09 8.74
C GLY A 111 19.73 -10.30 7.24
N VAL A 112 19.57 -11.52 6.71
CA VAL A 112 19.64 -11.75 5.26
C VAL A 112 18.58 -10.90 4.57
N ARG A 113 19.01 -10.12 3.58
CA ARG A 113 18.18 -9.16 2.88
C ARG A 113 18.11 -9.45 1.38
N ILE A 114 16.92 -9.37 0.81
CA ILE A 114 16.66 -9.49 -0.62
C ILE A 114 16.00 -8.20 -1.11
N ALA A 115 16.44 -7.71 -2.28
CA ALA A 115 15.75 -6.65 -3.01
C ALA A 115 14.84 -7.21 -4.09
N VAL A 116 13.68 -6.57 -4.21
CA VAL A 116 12.68 -6.78 -5.26
C VAL A 116 12.41 -5.40 -5.89
N PRO A 117 13.28 -4.92 -6.80
CA PRO A 117 13.14 -3.60 -7.39
C PRO A 117 12.03 -3.56 -8.45
N GLY A 118 11.30 -2.46 -8.46
CA GLY A 118 10.20 -2.21 -9.38
C GLY A 118 8.96 -3.06 -9.13
N PHE A 119 7.92 -2.82 -9.93
CA PHE A 119 6.72 -3.63 -9.89
C PHE A 119 7.03 -5.08 -10.29
N GLN A 120 6.61 -6.02 -9.46
CA GLN A 120 6.70 -7.46 -9.71
C GLN A 120 5.34 -8.14 -9.46
N PRO A 121 4.98 -9.18 -10.24
CA PRO A 121 3.80 -9.99 -9.96
C PRO A 121 3.84 -10.64 -8.57
N PHE A 122 2.68 -11.00 -8.02
CA PHE A 122 2.57 -11.64 -6.70
C PHE A 122 3.42 -12.93 -6.60
N ALA A 123 3.47 -13.74 -7.65
CA ALA A 123 4.26 -14.98 -7.68
C ALA A 123 5.76 -14.77 -7.37
N VAL A 124 6.33 -13.60 -7.71
CA VAL A 124 7.72 -13.28 -7.36
C VAL A 124 7.86 -13.14 -5.84
N HIS A 125 6.92 -12.46 -5.19
CA HIS A 125 6.92 -12.26 -3.75
C HIS A 125 6.72 -13.59 -3.01
N ASP A 126 5.83 -14.46 -3.52
CA ASP A 126 5.63 -15.80 -2.96
C ASP A 126 6.91 -16.64 -3.00
N VAL A 127 7.56 -16.73 -4.16
CA VAL A 127 8.82 -17.48 -4.32
C VAL A 127 9.93 -16.89 -3.45
N VAL A 128 10.08 -15.56 -3.41
CA VAL A 128 11.09 -14.89 -2.57
C VAL A 128 10.86 -15.18 -1.10
N LEU A 129 9.63 -15.06 -0.60
CA LEU A 129 9.30 -15.32 0.80
C LEU A 129 9.45 -16.79 1.17
N ALA A 130 9.06 -17.72 0.31
CA ALA A 130 9.22 -19.16 0.55
C ALA A 130 10.70 -19.56 0.65
N ASN A 131 11.58 -18.95 -0.15
CA ASN A 131 13.02 -19.21 -0.08
C ASN A 131 13.69 -18.46 1.09
N LEU A 132 13.24 -17.24 1.38
CA LEU A 132 13.81 -16.44 2.47
C LEU A 132 13.38 -16.98 3.84
N VAL A 133 12.15 -17.48 4.00
CA VAL A 133 11.64 -18.01 5.27
C VAL A 133 10.93 -19.36 5.02
N PRO A 134 11.69 -20.47 4.86
CA PRO A 134 11.14 -21.78 4.44
C PRO A 134 10.15 -22.47 5.39
N GLY A 135 9.82 -21.86 6.52
CA GLY A 135 8.84 -22.36 7.50
C GLY A 135 7.71 -21.37 7.79
N ILE A 136 7.56 -20.31 6.99
CA ILE A 136 6.44 -19.36 7.16
C ILE A 136 5.12 -20.09 6.93
N GLU A 137 4.15 -19.87 7.82
CA GLU A 137 2.81 -20.42 7.67
C GLU A 137 2.20 -19.94 6.36
N ARG A 138 1.70 -20.88 5.56
CA ARG A 138 0.95 -20.60 4.33
C ARG A 138 -0.52 -20.80 4.62
N ARG A 139 -1.32 -19.75 4.41
CA ARG A 139 -2.77 -19.80 4.56
C ARG A 139 -3.39 -20.24 3.24
N GLU A 140 -4.47 -21.01 3.34
CA GLU A 140 -5.34 -21.27 2.19
C GLU A 140 -5.97 -19.95 1.69
N PRO A 141 -6.35 -19.87 0.40
CA PRO A 141 -7.14 -18.76 -0.11
C PRO A 141 -8.41 -18.53 0.72
N ALA A 142 -8.87 -17.28 0.76
CA ALA A 142 -10.09 -16.94 1.50
C ALA A 142 -11.32 -17.68 0.93
N GLY A 143 -12.19 -18.16 1.82
CA GLY A 143 -13.35 -18.97 1.45
C GLY A 143 -14.47 -18.16 0.77
N SER A 144 -14.55 -16.86 1.01
CA SER A 144 -15.58 -15.98 0.46
C SER A 144 -15.06 -14.56 0.20
N VAL A 145 -15.78 -13.79 -0.63
CA VAL A 145 -15.41 -12.38 -0.89
C VAL A 145 -15.77 -11.49 0.30
N GLU A 146 -16.74 -11.91 1.10
CA GLU A 146 -17.18 -11.26 2.34
C GLU A 146 -16.08 -11.32 3.39
N ASP A 147 -15.48 -12.49 3.61
CA ASP A 147 -14.37 -12.66 4.55
C ASP A 147 -13.20 -11.73 4.20
N VAL A 148 -12.92 -11.57 2.90
CA VAL A 148 -11.85 -10.68 2.43
C VAL A 148 -12.17 -9.22 2.71
N LEU A 149 -13.40 -8.77 2.43
CA LEU A 149 -13.80 -7.39 2.68
C LEU A 149 -13.90 -7.08 4.18
N GLU A 150 -14.38 -8.02 5.00
CA GLU A 150 -14.42 -7.90 6.46
C GLU A 150 -13.00 -7.81 7.04
N TRP A 151 -12.09 -8.67 6.58
CA TRP A 151 -10.68 -8.63 6.97
C TRP A 151 -10.00 -7.32 6.57
N ALA A 152 -10.26 -6.83 5.35
CA ALA A 152 -9.57 -5.66 4.82
C ALA A 152 -10.00 -4.34 5.48
N GLN A 153 -11.25 -4.26 5.96
CA GLN A 153 -11.84 -3.06 6.59
C GLN A 153 -11.68 -1.76 5.77
N THR A 154 -11.48 -1.91 4.46
CA THR A 154 -11.26 -0.82 3.52
C THR A 154 -11.77 -1.25 2.14
N PRO A 155 -12.22 -0.31 1.29
CA PRO A 155 -12.70 -0.67 -0.03
C PRO A 155 -11.60 -1.36 -0.84
N LEU A 156 -11.91 -2.50 -1.48
CA LEU A 156 -10.98 -3.26 -2.31
C LEU A 156 -11.42 -3.27 -3.78
N ALA A 157 -10.47 -3.24 -4.72
CA ALA A 157 -10.75 -3.43 -6.13
C ALA A 157 -11.10 -4.90 -6.41
N THR A 158 -11.84 -5.15 -7.49
CA THR A 158 -12.17 -6.52 -7.94
C THR A 158 -10.92 -7.39 -8.06
N LYS A 159 -9.83 -6.83 -8.61
CA LYS A 159 -8.57 -7.56 -8.79
C LYS A 159 -7.88 -7.94 -7.47
N GLU A 160 -8.00 -7.11 -6.42
CA GLU A 160 -7.43 -7.40 -5.11
C GLU A 160 -8.15 -8.62 -4.49
N VAL A 161 -9.49 -8.63 -4.54
CA VAL A 161 -10.30 -9.76 -4.06
C VAL A 161 -10.04 -11.02 -4.86
N ALA A 162 -9.97 -10.92 -6.20
CA ALA A 162 -9.68 -12.06 -7.07
C ALA A 162 -8.35 -12.75 -6.74
N VAL A 163 -7.30 -11.97 -6.44
CA VAL A 163 -5.98 -12.51 -6.09
C VAL A 163 -6.00 -13.17 -4.71
N VAL A 164 -6.69 -12.60 -3.72
CA VAL A 164 -6.74 -13.17 -2.35
C VAL A 164 -7.59 -14.45 -2.30
N CYS A 165 -8.67 -14.50 -3.08
CA CYS A 165 -9.54 -15.68 -3.17
C CYS A 165 -9.06 -16.74 -4.18
N ASP A 166 -7.98 -16.47 -4.93
CA ASP A 166 -7.50 -17.32 -6.03
C ASP A 166 -8.58 -17.69 -7.07
N ILE A 167 -9.33 -16.69 -7.52
CA ILE A 167 -10.40 -16.82 -8.52
C ILE A 167 -10.19 -15.86 -9.70
N SER A 168 -10.97 -16.04 -10.77
CA SER A 168 -10.92 -15.12 -11.92
C SER A 168 -11.46 -13.73 -11.54
N PHE A 169 -11.10 -12.73 -12.34
CA PHE A 169 -11.61 -11.37 -12.16
C PHE A 169 -13.13 -11.32 -12.33
N GLU A 170 -13.65 -12.02 -13.34
CA GLU A 170 -15.08 -12.10 -13.67
C GLU A 170 -15.87 -12.76 -12.53
N GLU A 171 -15.34 -13.84 -11.98
CA GLU A 171 -15.97 -14.54 -10.86
C GLU A 171 -15.96 -13.70 -9.59
N ALA A 172 -14.86 -13.01 -9.28
CA ALA A 172 -14.80 -12.08 -8.17
C ALA A 172 -15.84 -10.96 -8.32
N ARG A 173 -15.96 -10.38 -9.53
CA ARG A 173 -16.93 -9.32 -9.82
C ARG A 173 -18.38 -9.81 -9.65
N GLU A 174 -18.69 -11.00 -10.13
CA GLU A 174 -20.01 -11.60 -9.97
C GLU A 174 -20.36 -11.81 -8.49
N ARG A 175 -19.44 -12.39 -7.71
CA ARG A 175 -19.64 -12.64 -6.27
C ARG A 175 -19.79 -11.33 -5.49
N LEU A 176 -18.93 -10.33 -5.75
CA LEU A 176 -18.99 -9.01 -5.12
C LEU A 176 -20.31 -8.29 -5.41
N GLY A 177 -20.82 -8.35 -6.65
CA GLY A 177 -22.09 -7.73 -7.04
C GLY A 177 -23.30 -8.20 -6.21
N ARG A 178 -23.23 -9.41 -5.64
CA ARG A 178 -24.31 -9.96 -4.81
C ARG A 178 -24.32 -9.37 -3.40
N VAL A 179 -23.16 -9.06 -2.83
CA VAL A 179 -23.00 -8.83 -1.37
C VAL A 179 -22.42 -7.46 -0.99
N ALA A 180 -21.75 -6.80 -1.93
CA ALA A 180 -21.06 -5.54 -1.70
C ALA A 180 -21.69 -4.38 -2.50
N GLN A 181 -21.36 -3.16 -2.11
CA GLN A 181 -21.63 -1.95 -2.86
C GLN A 181 -20.37 -1.54 -3.64
N GLU A 182 -20.55 -1.27 -4.93
CA GLU A 182 -19.49 -0.76 -5.81
C GLU A 182 -19.46 0.77 -5.76
N CYS A 183 -18.28 1.33 -5.52
CA CYS A 183 -17.94 2.72 -5.83
C CYS A 183 -17.13 2.72 -7.13
N HIS A 184 -17.77 3.12 -8.22
CA HIS A 184 -17.19 3.04 -9.56
C HIS A 184 -15.99 3.99 -9.74
N VAL A 185 -14.90 3.47 -10.29
CA VAL A 185 -13.65 4.18 -10.58
C VAL A 185 -13.09 3.71 -11.92
N GLY A 186 -13.12 4.59 -12.92
CA GLY A 186 -12.60 4.26 -14.25
C GLY A 186 -13.42 3.19 -14.96
N PHE A 187 -12.85 1.98 -15.14
CA PHE A 187 -13.50 0.85 -15.83
C PHE A 187 -13.99 -0.26 -14.87
N ASP A 188 -13.73 -0.11 -13.57
CA ASP A 188 -14.09 -1.04 -12.50
C ASP A 188 -14.55 -0.22 -11.27
N GLY A 189 -14.40 -0.74 -10.06
CA GLY A 189 -14.68 0.01 -8.85
C GLY A 189 -14.04 -0.59 -7.60
N PHE A 190 -14.15 0.16 -6.51
CA PHE A 190 -13.85 -0.33 -5.18
C PHE A 190 -15.11 -0.85 -4.51
N TRP A 191 -15.00 -1.96 -3.80
CA TRP A 191 -16.10 -2.67 -3.17
C TRP A 191 -16.02 -2.56 -1.66
N SER A 192 -17.15 -2.27 -1.02
CA SER A 192 -17.31 -2.32 0.43
C SER A 192 -18.51 -3.20 0.77
N LEU A 193 -18.47 -3.91 1.90
CA LEU A 193 -19.63 -4.66 2.37
C LEU A 193 -20.83 -3.72 2.51
N ARG A 194 -22.01 -4.18 2.10
CA ARG A 194 -23.25 -3.46 2.40
C ARG A 194 -23.46 -3.50 3.90
N GLU A 195 -23.80 -2.36 4.49
CA GLU A 195 -24.26 -2.35 5.87
C GLU A 195 -25.48 -3.28 6.01
N ALA A 196 -25.49 -4.10 7.05
CA ALA A 196 -26.66 -4.90 7.38
C ALA A 196 -27.84 -3.94 7.62
N ARG A 197 -28.90 -4.09 6.83
CA ARG A 197 -30.15 -3.33 7.00
C ARG A 197 -30.86 -3.68 8.30
#